data_AF-A0A7Y0BIC5-F1
#
_entry.id   AF-A0A7Y0BIC5-F1
#
_cell.length_a   1.000
_cell.length_b   1.000
_cell.length_c   1.000
_cell.angle_alpha   90.00
_cell.angle_beta   90.00
_cell.angle_gamma   90.00
#
_symmetry.space_group_name_H-M   'P 1'
#
loop_
_entity.id
_entity.type
_entity.pdbx_description
1 polymer ?
#
loop_
_entity_poly.entity_id
_entity_poly.type
_entity_poly.pdbx_seq_one_letter_code
_entity_poly.pdbx_strand_id
1 'polypeptide(L)'
;MTPCEHRQILLGLIGQSCASGARLQKACALIGLDARTVQRWRRPENQEGDLRVGDKRRITVPPNKFSEAERQAALEVVNSDQFKDLPPRQIVPRLADQGLYVASESTLYRLLREAGQLRPHRLGSGWRKNAASHAH
;
A
#
# COMPACT_ATOMS: atom_id res chain seq x y z
N MET A 1 -9.67 3.03 18.91
CA MET A 1 -9.95 4.16 17.99
C MET A 1 -11.23 4.82 18.47
N THR A 2 -11.22 6.08 18.90
CA THR A 2 -12.40 6.72 19.55
C THR A 2 -13.44 7.13 18.49
N PRO A 3 -14.67 6.59 18.50
CA PRO A 3 -15.75 7.00 17.58
C PRO A 3 -16.11 8.48 17.73
N CYS A 4 -16.69 9.10 16.69
CA CYS A 4 -17.02 10.54 16.69
C CYS A 4 -17.93 10.96 17.85
N GLU A 5 -18.96 10.15 18.15
CA GLU A 5 -19.87 10.34 19.28
C GLU A 5 -19.11 10.36 20.62
N HIS A 6 -18.25 9.36 20.84
CA HIS A 6 -17.44 9.29 22.06
C HIS A 6 -16.48 10.49 22.17
N ARG A 7 -15.97 11.04 21.07
CA ARG A 7 -15.16 12.27 21.10
C ARG A 7 -15.96 13.49 21.53
N GLN A 8 -17.20 13.64 21.08
CA GLN A 8 -18.05 14.78 21.44
C GLN A 8 -18.34 14.79 22.94
N ILE A 9 -18.66 13.61 23.51
CA ILE A 9 -18.85 13.44 24.96
C ILE A 9 -17.57 13.84 25.72
N LEU A 10 -16.42 13.31 25.32
CA LEU A 10 -15.14 13.63 25.96
C LEU A 10 -14.78 15.12 25.85
N LEU A 11 -15.01 15.76 24.70
CA LEU A 11 -14.78 17.19 24.52
C LEU A 11 -15.68 18.04 25.42
N GLY A 12 -16.94 17.62 25.63
CA GLY A 12 -17.86 18.26 26.57
C GLY A 12 -17.39 18.18 28.02
N LEU A 13 -17.03 16.98 28.48
CA LEU A 13 -16.54 16.75 29.86
C LEU A 13 -15.23 17.50 30.14
N ILE A 14 -14.31 17.52 29.17
CA ILE A 14 -13.06 18.29 29.28
C ILE A 14 -13.36 19.80 29.32
N GLY A 15 -14.33 20.26 28.52
CA GLY A 15 -14.80 21.64 28.52
C GLY A 15 -15.35 22.08 29.87
N GLN A 16 -16.23 21.28 30.48
CA GLN A 16 -16.79 21.52 31.82
C GLN A 16 -15.70 21.54 32.90
N SER A 17 -14.73 20.63 32.81
CA SER A 17 -13.58 20.58 33.72
C SER A 17 -12.72 21.85 33.60
N CYS A 18 -12.51 22.36 32.38
CA CYS A 18 -11.77 23.60 32.18
C CYS A 18 -12.55 24.82 32.67
N ALA A 19 -13.87 24.85 32.47
CA ALA A 19 -14.75 25.92 32.93
C ALA A 19 -14.82 26.00 34.47
N SER A 20 -14.67 24.87 35.16
CA SER A 20 -14.54 24.79 36.62
C SER A 20 -13.11 25.09 37.14
N GLY A 21 -12.19 25.51 36.25
CA GLY A 21 -10.85 25.99 36.62
C GLY A 21 -9.72 24.97 36.43
N ALA A 22 -10.00 23.77 35.92
CA ALA A 22 -8.94 22.80 35.65
C ALA A 22 -8.09 23.20 34.43
N ARG A 23 -6.77 22.99 34.51
CA ARG A 23 -5.90 23.13 33.33
C ARG A 23 -6.18 22.01 32.34
N LEU A 24 -6.30 22.34 31.06
CA LEU A 24 -6.59 21.39 29.98
C LEU A 24 -5.70 20.13 30.04
N GLN A 25 -4.39 20.30 30.23
CA GLN A 25 -3.45 19.18 30.35
C GLN A 25 -3.79 18.22 31.50
N LYS A 26 -4.19 18.75 32.67
CA LYS A 26 -4.57 17.95 33.83
C LYS A 26 -5.90 17.23 33.59
N ALA A 27 -6.87 17.92 33.00
CA ALA A 27 -8.17 17.33 32.65
C ALA A 27 -8.02 16.18 31.63
N CYS A 28 -7.17 16.35 30.60
CA CYS A 28 -6.89 15.31 29.62
C CYS A 28 -6.12 14.12 30.24
N ALA A 29 -5.14 14.38 31.11
CA ALA A 29 -4.35 13.33 31.74
C ALA A 29 -5.20 12.38 32.60
N LEU A 30 -6.24 12.89 33.30
CA LEU A 30 -7.13 12.08 34.14
C LEU A 30 -7.92 11.02 33.36
N ILE A 31 -8.23 11.30 32.10
CA ILE A 31 -8.96 10.39 31.19
C ILE A 31 -8.01 9.63 30.24
N GLY A 32 -6.69 9.69 30.49
CA GLY A 32 -5.68 9.02 29.68
C GLY A 32 -5.49 9.60 28.27
N LEU A 33 -5.88 10.86 28.05
CA LEU A 33 -5.72 11.55 26.76
C LEU A 33 -4.57 12.56 26.81
N ASP A 34 -3.85 12.65 25.70
CA ASP A 34 -2.89 13.74 25.48
C ASP A 34 -3.61 15.04 25.09
N ALA A 35 -3.15 16.17 25.64
CA ALA A 35 -3.73 17.48 25.34
C ALA A 35 -3.68 17.84 23.85
N ARG A 36 -2.65 17.39 23.11
CA ARG A 36 -2.54 17.61 21.66
C ARG A 36 -3.59 16.82 20.89
N THR A 37 -3.97 15.63 21.37
CA THR A 37 -5.07 14.84 20.78
C THR A 37 -6.39 15.59 20.88
N VAL A 38 -6.66 16.18 22.04
CA VAL A 38 -7.89 16.95 22.29
C VAL A 38 -7.90 18.26 21.50
N GLN A 39 -6.76 18.96 21.42
CA GLN A 39 -6.61 20.15 20.58
C GLN A 39 -6.79 19.82 19.09
N ARG A 40 -6.27 18.67 18.63
CA ARG A 40 -6.46 18.18 17.26
C ARG A 40 -7.94 17.95 16.96
N TRP A 41 -8.70 17.34 17.87
CA TRP A 41 -10.14 17.10 17.72
C TRP A 41 -10.97 18.39 17.68
N ARG A 42 -10.51 19.48 18.32
CA ARG A 42 -11.19 20.78 18.28
C ARG A 42 -11.06 21.53 16.94
N ARG A 43 -10.13 21.12 16.07
CA ARG A 43 -9.95 21.78 14.76
C ARG A 43 -11.14 21.45 13.84
N PRO A 44 -11.70 22.43 13.12
CA PRO A 44 -12.86 22.22 12.23
C PRO A 44 -12.59 21.13 11.18
N GLU A 45 -11.36 21.06 10.67
CA GLU A 45 -10.88 20.03 9.72
C GLU A 45 -11.00 18.58 10.23
N ASN A 46 -11.08 18.36 11.55
CA ASN A 46 -11.15 17.04 12.17
C ASN A 46 -12.51 16.73 12.82
N GLN A 47 -13.51 17.63 12.68
CA GLN A 47 -14.86 17.43 13.24
C GLN A 47 -15.58 16.25 12.60
N GLU A 48 -15.29 15.98 11.33
CA GLU A 48 -15.83 14.86 10.55
C GLU A 48 -15.26 13.48 10.92
N GLY A 49 -14.40 13.39 11.94
CA GLY A 49 -13.77 12.16 12.41
C GLY A 49 -12.30 12.03 12.00
N ASP A 50 -11.66 10.93 12.43
CA ASP A 50 -10.29 10.65 11.98
C ASP A 50 -10.36 10.09 10.55
N LEU A 51 -9.79 10.81 9.59
CA LEU A 51 -9.73 10.41 8.17
C LEU A 51 -8.90 9.13 7.93
N ARG A 52 -8.32 8.56 8.99
CA ARG A 52 -7.71 7.22 8.99
C ARG A 52 -8.73 6.08 8.99
N VAL A 53 -10.02 6.36 9.19
CA VAL A 53 -11.11 5.42 8.89
C VAL A 53 -11.03 5.11 7.40
N GLY A 54 -10.86 3.83 7.06
CA GLY A 54 -10.53 3.36 5.70
C GLY A 54 -11.45 3.90 4.59
N ASP A 55 -12.70 4.23 4.92
CA ASP A 55 -13.71 4.75 3.99
C ASP A 55 -13.54 6.22 3.59
N LYS A 56 -12.85 7.04 4.40
CA LYS A 56 -12.58 8.46 4.09
C LYS A 56 -11.20 8.70 3.51
N ARG A 57 -10.44 7.64 3.22
CA ARG A 57 -9.24 7.80 2.40
C ARG A 57 -9.70 8.21 1.02
N ARG A 58 -9.49 9.48 0.68
CA ARG A 58 -9.52 9.94 -0.70
C ARG A 58 -8.71 8.92 -1.50
N ILE A 59 -9.35 8.18 -2.39
CA ILE A 59 -8.66 7.28 -3.31
C ILE A 59 -7.91 8.19 -4.27
N THR A 60 -6.76 8.69 -3.85
CA THR A 60 -5.83 9.38 -4.73
C THR A 60 -5.22 8.27 -5.57
N VAL A 61 -5.78 8.10 -6.76
CA VAL A 61 -5.17 7.27 -7.78
C VAL A 61 -3.80 7.89 -8.06
N PRO A 62 -2.68 7.18 -7.81
CA PRO A 62 -1.36 7.75 -8.09
C PRO A 62 -1.28 8.10 -9.58
N PRO A 63 -0.68 9.24 -9.96
CA PRO A 63 -0.59 9.68 -11.35
C PRO A 63 0.16 8.67 -12.24
N ASN A 64 1.01 7.84 -11.63
CA ASN A 64 1.75 6.75 -12.30
C ASN A 64 0.93 5.45 -12.38
N LYS A 65 -0.39 5.51 -12.25
CA LYS A 65 -1.23 4.32 -12.44
C LYS A 65 -1.17 3.96 -13.92
N PHE A 66 -0.56 2.81 -14.21
CA PHE A 66 -0.62 2.13 -15.50
C PHE A 66 -2.07 2.16 -15.99
N SER A 67 -2.31 2.90 -17.07
CA SER A 67 -3.62 3.09 -17.69
C SER A 67 -4.13 1.76 -18.25
N GLU A 68 -5.44 1.64 -18.46
CA GLU A 68 -6.02 0.42 -19.02
C GLU A 68 -5.43 0.05 -20.39
N ALA A 69 -5.12 1.06 -21.21
CA ALA A 69 -4.47 0.85 -22.51
C ALA A 69 -3.04 0.30 -22.36
N GLU A 70 -2.24 0.87 -21.44
CA GLU A 70 -0.88 0.36 -21.17
C GLU A 70 -0.93 -1.06 -20.62
N ARG A 71 -1.90 -1.37 -19.73
CA ARG A 71 -2.13 -2.71 -19.19
C ARG A 71 -2.39 -3.72 -20.29
N GLN A 72 -3.28 -3.37 -21.22
CA GLN A 72 -3.66 -4.24 -22.32
C GLN A 72 -2.50 -4.49 -23.27
N ALA A 73 -1.77 -3.44 -23.66
CA ALA A 73 -0.58 -3.57 -24.50
C ALA A 73 0.49 -4.46 -23.83
N ALA A 74 0.69 -4.32 -22.52
CA ALA A 74 1.61 -5.19 -21.78
C ALA A 74 1.16 -6.65 -21.74
N LEU A 75 -0.14 -6.92 -21.56
CA LEU A 75 -0.69 -8.27 -21.60
C LEU A 75 -0.61 -8.89 -23.00
N GLU A 76 -0.81 -8.12 -24.06
CA GLU A 76 -0.66 -8.59 -25.44
C GLU A 76 0.78 -9.02 -25.72
N VAL A 77 1.77 -8.23 -25.29
CA VAL A 77 3.19 -8.59 -25.44
C VAL A 77 3.50 -9.89 -24.69
N VAL A 78 3.04 -10.02 -23.43
CA VAL A 78 3.30 -11.24 -22.63
C VAL A 78 2.59 -12.46 -23.19
N ASN A 79 1.37 -12.30 -23.74
CA ASN A 79 0.60 -13.40 -24.32
C ASN A 79 1.00 -13.72 -25.76
N SER A 80 1.90 -12.96 -26.38
CA SER A 80 2.43 -13.29 -27.70
C SER A 80 3.16 -14.64 -27.70
N ASP A 81 3.19 -15.31 -28.85
CA ASP A 81 3.78 -16.65 -28.99
C ASP A 81 5.25 -16.73 -28.55
N GLN A 82 5.98 -15.62 -28.61
CA GLN A 82 7.38 -15.53 -28.22
C GLN A 82 7.57 -15.52 -26.69
N PHE A 83 6.58 -15.05 -25.93
CA PHE A 83 6.70 -14.77 -24.49
C PHE A 83 5.70 -15.54 -23.62
N LYS A 84 4.66 -16.16 -24.18
CA LYS A 84 3.56 -16.86 -23.46
C LYS A 84 4.00 -17.93 -22.46
N ASP A 85 5.17 -18.53 -22.67
CA ASP A 85 5.71 -19.60 -21.81
C ASP A 85 6.83 -19.15 -20.88
N LEU A 86 7.23 -17.88 -20.96
CA LEU A 86 8.34 -17.33 -20.20
C LEU A 86 7.82 -16.56 -18.97
N PRO A 87 8.52 -16.63 -17.83
CA PRO A 87 8.20 -15.81 -16.67
C PRO A 87 8.59 -14.33 -16.92
N PRO A 88 7.94 -13.36 -16.24
CA PRO A 88 8.27 -11.93 -16.34
C PRO A 88 9.77 -11.62 -16.20
N ARG A 89 10.46 -12.32 -15.28
CA ARG A 89 11.93 -12.22 -15.08
C ARG A 89 12.75 -12.45 -16.35
N GLN A 90 12.26 -13.28 -17.28
CA GLN A 90 12.94 -13.57 -18.55
C GLN A 90 12.42 -12.69 -19.70
N ILE A 91 11.17 -12.25 -19.63
CA ILE A 91 10.55 -11.37 -20.63
C ILE A 91 11.18 -9.97 -20.58
N VAL A 92 11.31 -9.39 -19.37
CA VAL A 92 11.80 -8.01 -19.21
C VAL A 92 13.19 -7.77 -19.80
N PRO A 93 14.22 -8.61 -19.54
CA PRO A 93 15.53 -8.45 -20.16
C PRO A 93 15.48 -8.55 -21.68
N ARG A 94 14.71 -9.50 -22.23
CA ARG A 94 14.59 -9.68 -23.69
C ARG A 94 13.94 -8.49 -24.39
N LEU A 95 12.93 -7.89 -23.76
CA LEU A 95 12.30 -6.67 -24.26
C LEU A 95 13.29 -5.50 -24.20
N ALA A 96 14.07 -5.39 -23.12
CA ALA A 96 15.12 -4.37 -23.00
C ALA A 96 16.23 -4.54 -24.05
N ASP A 97 16.64 -5.77 -24.35
CA ASP A 97 17.61 -6.07 -25.42
C ASP A 97 17.10 -5.64 -26.81
N GLN A 98 15.79 -5.65 -27.01
CA GLN A 98 15.12 -5.16 -28.23
C GLN A 98 14.87 -3.63 -28.19
N GLY A 99 15.29 -2.94 -27.13
CA GLY A 99 15.06 -1.51 -26.93
C GLY A 99 13.61 -1.15 -26.59
N LEU A 100 12.77 -2.14 -26.25
CA LEU A 100 11.36 -1.98 -25.97
C LEU A 100 11.10 -2.03 -24.47
N TYR A 101 10.76 -0.90 -23.86
CA TYR A 101 10.30 -0.86 -22.47
C TYR A 101 8.77 -0.89 -22.41
N VAL A 102 8.23 -1.98 -21.87
CA VAL A 102 6.77 -2.17 -21.72
C VAL A 102 6.35 -1.89 -20.28
N ALA A 103 6.98 -2.53 -19.29
CA ALA A 103 6.71 -2.31 -17.88
C ALA A 103 7.84 -2.88 -16.99
N SER A 104 7.85 -2.49 -15.72
CA SER A 104 8.74 -3.12 -14.72
C SER A 104 8.33 -4.57 -14.43
N GLU A 105 9.29 -5.40 -13.98
CA GLU A 105 9.03 -6.79 -13.58
C GLU A 105 7.91 -6.89 -12.53
N SER A 106 7.93 -6.03 -11.51
CA SER A 106 6.89 -5.94 -10.48
C SER A 106 5.52 -5.59 -11.05
N THR A 107 5.46 -4.74 -12.08
CA THR A 107 4.22 -4.39 -12.77
C THR A 107 3.68 -5.58 -13.54
N LEU A 108 4.53 -6.30 -14.29
CA LEU A 108 4.14 -7.50 -15.03
C LEU A 108 3.60 -8.61 -14.11
N TYR A 109 4.26 -8.84 -12.97
CA TYR A 109 3.74 -9.78 -11.96
C TYR A 109 2.37 -9.37 -11.43
N ARG A 110 2.12 -8.07 -11.23
CA ARG A 110 0.80 -7.56 -10.83
C ARG A 110 -0.25 -7.78 -11.90
N LEU A 111 0.04 -7.47 -13.17
CA LEU A 111 -0.90 -7.65 -14.28
C LEU A 111 -1.27 -9.12 -14.49
N LEU A 112 -0.29 -10.02 -14.45
CA LEU A 112 -0.55 -11.46 -14.54
C LEU A 112 -1.35 -11.99 -13.34
N ARG A 113 -1.14 -11.42 -12.14
CA ARG A 113 -1.93 -11.77 -10.95
C ARG A 113 -3.38 -11.34 -11.11
N GLU A 114 -3.60 -10.11 -11.55
CA GLU A 114 -4.92 -9.54 -11.80
C GLU A 114 -5.66 -10.32 -12.92
N ALA A 115 -4.93 -10.78 -13.94
CA ALA A 115 -5.47 -11.61 -15.02
C ALA A 115 -5.65 -13.11 -14.64
N GLY A 116 -5.22 -13.54 -13.44
CA GLY A 116 -5.26 -14.95 -13.03
C GLY A 116 -4.31 -15.88 -13.81
N GLN A 117 -3.37 -15.31 -14.56
CA GLN A 117 -2.45 -16.02 -15.47
C GLN A 117 -1.10 -16.36 -14.82
N LEU A 118 -0.94 -16.11 -13.51
CA LEU A 118 0.26 -16.54 -12.80
C LEU A 118 0.29 -18.07 -12.71
N ARG A 119 1.09 -18.69 -13.56
CA ARG A 119 1.44 -20.10 -13.42
C ARG A 119 2.08 -20.30 -12.04
N PRO A 120 1.67 -21.34 -11.27
CA PRO A 120 2.30 -21.66 -9.99
C PRO A 120 3.80 -21.78 -10.20
N HIS A 121 4.56 -20.96 -9.46
CA HIS A 121 6.00 -21.03 -9.43
C HIS A 121 6.38 -22.43 -8.93
N ARG A 122 6.64 -23.38 -9.83
CA ARG A 122 7.32 -24.62 -9.46
C ARG A 122 8.72 -24.20 -9.02
N LEU A 123 8.88 -23.98 -7.73
CA LEU A 123 10.17 -24.06 -7.05
C LEU A 123 10.65 -25.50 -7.21
N GLY A 124 11.24 -25.79 -8.37
CA GLY A 124 11.69 -27.11 -8.77
C GLY A 124 13.17 -27.07 -9.12
N SER A 125 13.98 -27.39 -8.10
CA SER A 125 15.29 -28.06 -8.17
C SER A 125 16.41 -27.44 -9.02
N GLY A 126 17.53 -27.13 -8.36
CA GLY A 126 18.84 -27.19 -9.00
C GLY A 126 19.87 -26.22 -8.47
N TRP A 127 20.13 -26.18 -7.16
CA TRP A 127 21.43 -25.68 -6.69
C TRP A 127 22.50 -26.66 -7.17
N ARG A 128 23.02 -26.46 -8.40
CA ARG A 128 24.22 -27.14 -8.88
C ARG A 128 25.39 -26.61 -8.07
N LYS A 129 25.78 -27.35 -7.02
CA LYS A 129 27.11 -27.21 -6.44
C LYS A 129 28.11 -27.69 -7.47
N ASN A 130 28.71 -26.75 -8.20
CA ASN A 130 30.01 -27.00 -8.79
C ASN A 130 31.04 -26.87 -7.66
N ALA A 131 31.63 -28.00 -7.25
CA ALA A 131 32.94 -28.06 -6.63
C ALA A 131 33.60 -29.30 -7.24
N ALA A 132 34.27 -29.12 -8.38
CA ALA A 132 35.71 -28.92 -8.44
C ALA A 132 36.46 -30.24 -8.24
N SER A 133 36.81 -30.81 -9.38
CA SER A 133 38.00 -31.62 -9.65
C SER A 133 39.23 -31.24 -8.81
N HIS A 134 39.80 -32.24 -8.14
CA HIS A 134 41.23 -32.44 -7.82
C HIS A 134 41.35 -33.97 -7.68
N ALA A 135 42.02 -34.75 -8.54
CA ALA A 135 43.42 -34.72 -8.96
C ALA A 135 44.38 -34.71 -7.76
N HIS A 136 44.55 -35.86 -7.10
CA HIS A 136 45.81 -36.65 -7.09
C HIS A 136 45.69 -37.85 -6.14
#